data_AF-A0A538MY46-F1
#
_entry.id   AF-A0A538MY46-F1
#
_cell.length_a   1.000
_cell.length_b   1.000
_cell.length_c   1.000
_cell.angle_alpha   90.00
_cell.angle_beta   90.00
_cell.angle_gamma   90.00
#
_symmetry.space_group_name_H-M   'P 1'
#
loop_
_entity.id
_entity.type
_entity.pdbx_description
1 polymer ?
#
loop_
_entity_poly.entity_id
_entity_poly.type
_entity_poly.pdbx_seq_one_letter_code
_entity_poly.pdbx_strand_id
1 'polypeptide(L)'
;MDVVLELGVAFLAGLITAVSPCALPVLPIVFAGAASGGRRRPYAIIAGVVVGFTGSLLAVAWLLRELHLPQDLLRNLSIALLFVVAATLIVPRVGEVLERPLARFSRRPGGDLGGGGFVLGLALGLVFVPCGGLVLAAITTHAATLGGGERVAVAIAFALGTGLPMLAIAYGGRRAAGGLRSFRAHARELRAGLGALIAVVALLITFHVDRTLANVGNPFGSLDAQKSCTAQLDFSGRCVHETAKLADLGAAPNFVGITDWFNSKPLSLNRLRGKVVLVDFWTYSCINCLRTLPHLKAWWRDYRQAGLEIVGVHTPEFGFEAVPHNVGSATKQLGIGWPVALDPHHSTWDAYKNQYWPAEYLIDKRGHIRNEHFGEGEYDRTERLIRQLLGEPGPARAQLADMTPTGLITPETYLGYDHQLADYVGSQPVPDRTADYKAPKEVTQNGWALSGRWRLGPEHTTAGTDAELALHFHAADVYLVMGGRGRVGISVDGHELRTISVNGISRLYTVLTRPELLDAQLRLSFTPGVSVYSFTFG
;
A
#
# COMPACT_ATOMS: atom_id res chain seq x y z
N MET A 1 23.43 -2.52 11.14
CA MET A 1 22.73 -1.99 12.32
C MET A 1 22.34 -3.18 13.16
N ASP A 2 22.57 -3.09 14.47
CA ASP A 2 22.75 -4.27 15.32
C ASP A 2 21.57 -5.23 15.25
N VAL A 3 21.84 -6.49 14.93
CA VAL A 3 20.92 -7.63 15.06
C VAL A 3 20.18 -7.58 16.41
N VAL A 4 20.84 -7.06 17.45
CA VAL A 4 20.28 -6.83 18.78
C VAL A 4 19.06 -5.90 18.78
N LEU A 5 19.08 -4.81 18.01
CA LEU A 5 17.98 -3.85 17.93
C LEU A 5 16.79 -4.46 17.18
N GLU A 6 17.03 -5.16 16.07
CA GLU A 6 16.00 -5.87 15.31
C GLU A 6 15.32 -6.96 16.14
N LEU A 7 16.10 -7.76 16.87
CA LEU A 7 15.58 -8.74 17.82
C LEU A 7 14.77 -8.07 18.94
N GLY A 8 15.19 -6.89 19.40
CA GLY A 8 14.47 -6.08 20.38
C GLY A 8 13.11 -5.60 19.88
N VAL A 9 13.04 -5.09 18.65
CA VAL A 9 11.77 -4.65 18.04
C VAL A 9 10.83 -5.84 17.82
N ALA A 10 11.34 -6.96 17.30
CA ALA A 10 10.56 -8.18 17.12
C ALA A 10 9.99 -8.70 18.45
N PHE A 11 10.81 -8.68 19.51
CA PHE A 11 10.38 -9.07 20.85
C PHE A 11 9.29 -8.15 21.41
N LEU A 12 9.43 -6.83 21.27
CA LEU A 12 8.42 -5.85 21.69
C LEU A 12 7.11 -5.99 20.90
N ALA A 13 7.18 -6.22 19.60
CA ALA A 13 6.02 -6.46 18.76
C ALA A 13 5.27 -7.73 19.20
N GLY A 14 5.99 -8.79 19.57
CA GLY A 14 5.40 -9.99 20.17
C GLY A 14 4.69 -9.70 21.49
N LEU A 15 5.28 -8.86 22.34
CA LEU A 15 4.70 -8.48 23.64
C LEU A 15 3.39 -7.68 23.48
N ILE A 16 3.33 -6.76 22.51
CA ILE A 16 2.12 -6.00 22.17
C ILE A 16 1.04 -6.92 21.60
N THR A 17 1.43 -7.87 20.74
CA THR A 17 0.51 -8.83 20.12
C THR A 17 -0.21 -9.69 21.17
N ALA A 18 0.43 -9.98 22.31
CA ALA A 18 -0.18 -10.73 23.40
C ALA A 18 -1.36 -10.00 24.07
N VAL A 19 -1.45 -8.68 23.95
CA VAL A 19 -2.53 -7.83 24.48
C VAL A 19 -3.64 -7.60 23.43
N SER A 20 -3.43 -8.06 22.19
CA SER A 20 -4.38 -7.89 21.10
C SER A 20 -5.75 -8.51 21.41
N PRO A 21 -6.87 -7.89 20.96
CA PRO A 21 -8.22 -8.43 21.12
C PRO A 21 -8.38 -9.90 20.67
N CYS A 22 -7.52 -10.35 19.75
CA CYS A 22 -7.50 -11.71 19.24
C CYS A 22 -6.79 -12.74 20.15
N ALA A 23 -5.94 -12.30 21.10
CA ALA A 23 -5.20 -13.17 22.02
C ALA A 23 -5.96 -13.43 23.33
N LEU A 24 -6.72 -12.43 23.79
CA LEU A 24 -7.60 -12.49 24.97
C LEU A 24 -8.52 -13.74 25.01
N PRO A 25 -9.13 -14.21 23.91
CA PRO A 25 -9.99 -15.39 23.89
C PRO A 25 -9.30 -16.73 24.12
N VAL A 26 -7.99 -16.79 23.90
CA VAL A 26 -7.21 -18.02 24.06
C VAL A 26 -6.73 -18.18 25.51
N LEU A 27 -6.67 -17.07 26.27
CA LEU A 27 -6.22 -17.06 27.66
C LEU A 27 -6.97 -18.07 28.55
N PRO A 28 -8.32 -18.18 28.53
CA PRO A 28 -9.05 -19.15 29.35
C PRO A 28 -8.68 -20.61 29.07
N ILE A 29 -8.39 -20.94 27.81
CA ILE A 29 -8.00 -22.29 27.39
C ILE A 29 -6.58 -22.60 27.86
N VAL A 30 -5.66 -21.63 27.74
CA VAL A 30 -4.29 -21.73 28.25
C VAL A 30 -4.30 -21.86 29.77
N PHE A 31 -5.14 -21.11 30.48
CA PHE A 31 -5.33 -21.23 31.92
C PHE A 31 -5.82 -22.62 32.32
N ALA A 32 -6.84 -23.15 31.63
CA ALA A 32 -7.36 -24.50 31.89
C ALA A 32 -6.33 -25.60 31.60
N GLY A 33 -5.55 -25.45 30.53
CA GLY A 33 -4.45 -26.36 30.17
C GLY A 33 -3.26 -26.29 31.12
N ALA A 34 -2.94 -25.10 31.65
CA ALA A 34 -1.85 -24.88 32.60
C ALA A 34 -2.22 -25.32 34.04
N ALA A 35 -3.51 -25.22 34.41
CA ALA A 35 -4.00 -25.63 35.71
C ALA A 35 -4.09 -27.15 35.88
N SER A 36 -4.26 -27.90 34.79
CA SER A 36 -4.55 -29.35 34.80
C SER A 36 -3.31 -30.27 34.79
N GLY A 37 -2.09 -29.78 35.03
CA GLY A 37 -0.91 -30.67 35.12
C GLY A 37 0.29 -30.13 35.92
N GLY A 38 1.41 -30.87 35.88
CA GLY A 38 2.62 -30.65 36.69
C GLY A 38 3.39 -29.35 36.38
N ARG A 39 4.39 -29.03 37.21
CA ARG A 39 5.15 -27.75 37.20
C ARG A 39 5.85 -27.44 35.86
N ARG A 40 6.06 -28.44 35.00
CA ARG A 40 6.72 -28.31 33.68
C ARG A 40 5.74 -28.11 32.51
N ARG A 41 4.43 -28.27 32.72
CA ARG A 41 3.42 -28.24 31.64
C ARG A 41 3.27 -26.87 30.94
N PRO A 42 3.30 -25.72 31.64
CA PRO A 42 3.25 -24.41 30.98
C PRO A 42 4.42 -24.16 30.01
N TYR A 43 5.63 -24.59 30.38
CA TYR A 43 6.80 -24.50 29.51
C TYR A 43 6.66 -25.34 28.24
N ALA A 44 6.07 -26.53 28.35
CA ALA A 44 5.79 -27.38 27.19
C ALA A 44 4.75 -26.76 26.24
N ILE A 45 3.73 -26.07 26.77
CA ILE A 45 2.73 -25.34 25.96
C ILE A 45 3.39 -24.21 25.18
N ILE A 46 4.21 -23.39 25.83
CA ILE A 46 4.88 -22.25 25.16
C ILE A 46 5.88 -22.73 24.13
N ALA A 47 6.66 -23.78 24.43
CA ALA A 47 7.55 -24.40 23.44
C ALA A 47 6.77 -24.89 22.21
N GLY A 48 5.58 -25.47 22.41
CA GLY A 48 4.69 -25.87 21.32
C GLY A 48 4.18 -24.69 20.50
N VAL A 49 3.77 -23.59 21.13
CA VAL A 49 3.32 -22.36 20.45
C VAL A 49 4.45 -21.75 19.62
N VAL A 50 5.65 -21.61 20.19
CA VAL A 50 6.82 -21.04 19.51
C VAL A 50 7.18 -21.87 18.27
N VAL A 51 7.25 -23.19 18.42
CA VAL A 51 7.58 -24.10 17.31
C VAL A 51 6.47 -24.11 16.25
N GLY A 52 5.21 -24.21 16.66
CA GLY A 52 4.06 -24.24 15.74
C GLY A 52 3.94 -22.94 14.95
N PHE A 53 4.09 -21.79 15.61
CA PHE A 53 4.01 -20.49 14.97
C PHE A 53 5.17 -20.25 13.99
N THR A 54 6.40 -20.52 14.42
CA THR A 54 7.59 -20.37 13.56
C THR A 54 7.51 -21.29 12.34
N GLY A 55 7.12 -22.55 12.54
CA GLY A 55 6.97 -23.52 11.44
C GLY A 55 5.87 -23.11 10.46
N SER A 56 4.74 -22.61 10.95
CA SER A 56 3.63 -22.16 10.10
C SER A 56 4.00 -20.91 9.29
N LEU A 57 4.70 -19.95 9.90
CA LEU A 57 5.19 -18.76 9.19
C LEU A 57 6.15 -19.12 8.06
N LEU A 58 7.12 -20.00 8.34
CA LEU A 58 8.08 -20.45 7.33
C LEU A 58 7.39 -21.24 6.21
N ALA A 59 6.42 -22.09 6.56
CA ALA A 59 5.64 -22.85 5.58
C ALA A 59 4.79 -21.95 4.67
N VAL A 60 4.11 -20.94 5.24
CA VAL A 60 3.34 -19.96 4.47
C VAL A 60 4.28 -19.13 3.58
N ALA A 61 5.38 -18.62 4.12
CA ALA A 61 6.35 -17.85 3.34
C ALA A 61 6.96 -18.65 2.17
N TRP A 62 7.21 -19.95 2.37
CA TRP A 62 7.66 -20.85 1.33
C TRP A 62 6.56 -21.11 0.29
N LEU A 63 5.33 -21.39 0.73
CA LEU A 63 4.18 -21.64 -0.16
C LEU A 63 3.85 -20.42 -1.05
N LEU A 64 3.94 -19.21 -0.49
CA LEU A 64 3.69 -17.96 -1.23
C LEU A 64 4.70 -17.71 -2.34
N ARG A 65 5.97 -18.08 -2.14
CA ARG A 65 7.02 -17.94 -3.14
C ARG A 65 6.82 -18.89 -4.32
N GLU A 66 6.33 -20.10 -4.06
CA GLU A 66 6.23 -21.14 -5.08
C GLU A 66 4.91 -21.07 -5.87
N LEU A 67 3.78 -20.80 -5.20
CA LEU A 67 2.46 -20.95 -5.82
C LEU A 67 1.84 -19.67 -6.42
N HIS A 68 2.50 -18.49 -6.34
CA HIS A 68 2.00 -17.22 -6.91
C HIS A 68 0.49 -16.96 -6.66
N LEU A 69 0.01 -17.25 -5.44
CA LEU A 69 -1.41 -17.14 -5.13
C LEU A 69 -1.83 -15.67 -5.00
N PRO A 70 -3.03 -15.30 -5.51
CA PRO A 70 -3.56 -13.96 -5.36
C PRO A 70 -3.77 -13.62 -3.88
N GLN A 71 -3.37 -12.41 -3.47
CA GLN A 71 -3.40 -11.93 -2.09
C GLN A 71 -4.82 -11.96 -1.49
N ASP A 72 -5.86 -11.82 -2.33
CA ASP A 72 -7.26 -11.89 -1.92
C ASP A 72 -7.70 -13.29 -1.47
N LEU A 73 -7.11 -14.35 -2.01
CA LEU A 73 -7.44 -15.72 -1.62
C LEU A 73 -7.03 -16.01 -0.17
N LEU A 74 -5.82 -15.56 0.21
CA LEU A 74 -5.30 -15.73 1.57
C LEU A 74 -6.12 -14.94 2.60
N ARG A 75 -6.53 -13.72 2.23
CA ARG A 75 -7.42 -12.90 3.04
C ARG A 75 -8.76 -13.58 3.24
N ASN A 76 -9.40 -14.05 2.17
CA ASN A 76 -10.71 -14.71 2.25
C ASN A 76 -10.66 -16.02 3.05
N LEU A 77 -9.60 -16.82 2.88
CA LEU A 77 -9.37 -18.03 3.68
C LEU A 77 -9.20 -17.71 5.17
N SER A 78 -8.49 -16.63 5.50
CA SER A 78 -8.30 -16.18 6.89
C SER A 78 -9.61 -15.71 7.52
N ILE A 79 -10.41 -14.94 6.79
CA ILE A 79 -11.73 -14.48 7.24
C ILE A 79 -12.65 -15.68 7.48
N ALA A 80 -12.70 -16.64 6.55
CA ALA A 80 -13.49 -17.85 6.70
C ALA A 80 -13.09 -18.65 7.96
N LEU A 81 -11.78 -18.78 8.21
CA LEU A 81 -11.26 -19.47 9.40
C LEU A 81 -11.64 -18.74 10.71
N LEU A 82 -11.59 -17.41 10.73
CA LEU A 82 -12.00 -16.62 11.90
C LEU A 82 -13.48 -16.80 12.23
N PHE A 83 -14.37 -16.85 11.23
CA PHE A 83 -15.79 -17.15 11.44
C PHE A 83 -16.01 -18.56 12.01
N VAL A 84 -15.24 -19.55 11.54
CA VAL A 84 -15.29 -20.92 12.09
C VAL A 84 -14.87 -20.91 13.57
N VAL A 85 -13.78 -20.22 13.91
CA VAL A 85 -13.33 -20.10 15.31
C VAL A 85 -14.38 -19.39 16.17
N ALA A 86 -14.96 -18.29 15.70
CA ALA A 86 -16.02 -17.59 16.41
C ALA A 86 -17.24 -18.50 16.65
N ALA A 87 -17.67 -19.26 15.64
CA ALA A 87 -18.77 -20.21 15.76
C ALA A 87 -18.49 -21.30 16.81
N THR A 88 -17.26 -21.81 16.92
CA THR A 88 -16.88 -22.79 17.96
C THR A 88 -16.90 -22.21 19.38
N LEU A 89 -16.68 -20.90 19.54
CA LEU A 89 -16.70 -20.22 20.83
C LEU A 89 -18.13 -19.88 21.28
N ILE A 90 -19.01 -19.52 20.34
CA ILE A 90 -20.42 -19.19 20.60
C ILE A 90 -21.25 -20.45 20.84
N VAL A 91 -21.02 -21.52 20.06
CA VAL A 91 -21.80 -22.76 20.12
C VAL A 91 -20.90 -23.95 20.50
N PRO A 92 -20.89 -24.39 21.77
CA PRO A 92 -20.06 -25.50 22.25
C PRO A 92 -20.25 -26.81 21.46
N ARG A 93 -21.45 -27.04 20.92
CA ARG A 93 -21.75 -28.22 20.09
C ARG A 93 -21.01 -28.25 18.75
N VAL A 94 -20.69 -27.08 18.18
CA VAL A 94 -19.94 -27.00 16.92
C VAL A 94 -18.49 -27.43 17.17
N GLY A 95 -17.92 -27.03 18.31
CA GLY A 95 -16.60 -27.48 18.76
C GLY A 95 -16.53 -29.01 18.91
N GLU A 96 -17.52 -29.62 19.56
CA GLU A 96 -17.56 -31.09 19.72
C GLU A 96 -17.67 -31.85 18.38
N VAL A 97 -18.39 -31.32 17.39
CA VAL A 97 -18.51 -31.95 16.06
C VAL A 97 -17.20 -31.85 15.28
N LEU A 98 -16.54 -30.69 15.35
CA LEU A 98 -15.26 -30.44 14.66
C LEU A 98 -14.09 -31.19 15.32
N GLU A 99 -14.12 -31.39 16.64
CA GLU A 99 -13.10 -32.11 17.39
C GLU A 99 -13.20 -33.64 17.23
N ARG A 100 -14.36 -34.22 16.90
CA ARG A 100 -14.52 -35.68 16.71
C ARG A 100 -13.50 -36.33 15.76
N PRO A 101 -13.23 -35.80 14.55
CA PRO A 101 -12.20 -36.36 13.67
C PRO A 101 -10.77 -36.14 14.19
N LEU A 102 -10.46 -34.99 14.80
CA LEU A 102 -9.14 -34.67 15.38
C LEU A 102 -8.84 -35.46 16.65
N ALA A 103 -9.84 -35.70 17.50
CA ALA A 103 -9.73 -36.50 18.72
C ALA A 103 -9.38 -37.96 18.40
N ARG A 104 -9.76 -38.45 17.21
CA ARG A 104 -9.35 -39.78 16.73
C ARG A 104 -7.84 -39.85 16.50
N PHE A 105 -7.20 -38.74 16.11
CA PHE A 105 -5.75 -38.62 15.94
C PHE A 105 -5.04 -38.32 17.28
N SER A 106 -5.68 -37.57 18.19
CA SER A 106 -5.12 -37.19 19.49
C SER A 106 -5.24 -38.25 20.59
N ARG A 107 -5.86 -39.42 20.32
CA ARG A 107 -6.04 -40.54 21.26
C ARG A 107 -4.81 -41.42 21.49
N ARG A 108 -3.59 -40.94 21.20
CA ARG A 108 -2.38 -41.58 21.72
C ARG A 108 -2.09 -41.01 23.11
N PRO A 109 -2.09 -41.83 24.18
CA PRO A 109 -1.81 -41.36 25.53
C PRO A 109 -0.32 -41.01 25.61
N GLY A 110 0.01 -39.72 25.42
CA GLY A 110 1.33 -39.20 25.75
C GLY A 110 1.46 -39.19 27.27
N GLY A 111 2.39 -39.99 27.80
CA GLY A 111 2.66 -40.11 29.23
C GLY A 111 3.05 -38.79 29.90
N ASP A 112 3.33 -38.88 31.21
CA ASP A 112 3.56 -37.82 32.21
C ASP A 112 4.64 -36.75 31.85
N LEU A 113 5.24 -36.86 30.67
CA LEU A 113 6.25 -35.98 30.09
C LEU A 113 5.63 -34.96 29.12
N GLY A 114 4.76 -34.07 29.61
CA GLY A 114 4.46 -32.78 28.94
C GLY A 114 3.87 -32.78 27.51
N GLY A 115 3.69 -33.93 26.86
CA GLY A 115 3.36 -34.06 25.44
C GLY A 115 1.97 -33.53 25.09
N GLY A 116 0.99 -33.68 25.98
CA GLY A 116 -0.33 -33.07 25.81
C GLY A 116 -0.30 -31.54 25.84
N GLY A 117 0.67 -30.95 26.55
CA GLY A 117 0.88 -29.50 26.54
C GLY A 117 1.53 -29.00 25.25
N PHE A 118 2.52 -29.72 24.74
CA PHE A 118 3.21 -29.39 23.50
C PHE A 118 2.30 -29.48 22.27
N VAL A 119 1.50 -30.55 22.16
CA VAL A 119 0.54 -30.71 21.04
C VAL A 119 -0.54 -29.65 21.07
N LEU A 120 -1.06 -29.34 22.27
CA LEU A 120 -1.99 -28.23 22.47
C LEU A 120 -1.35 -26.89 22.05
N GLY A 121 -0.10 -26.65 22.46
CA GLY A 121 0.65 -25.46 22.05
C GLY A 121 0.86 -25.36 20.54
N LEU A 122 1.18 -26.47 19.88
CA LEU A 122 1.38 -26.53 18.43
C LEU A 122 0.09 -26.18 17.67
N ALA A 123 -1.05 -26.73 18.09
CA ALA A 123 -2.35 -26.39 17.53
C ALA A 123 -2.71 -24.91 17.75
N LEU A 124 -2.43 -24.36 18.94
CA LEU A 124 -2.68 -22.95 19.25
C LEU A 124 -1.78 -22.00 18.43
N GLY A 125 -0.54 -22.41 18.13
CA GLY A 125 0.37 -21.64 17.28
C GLY A 125 -0.14 -21.48 15.84
N LEU A 126 -0.79 -22.50 15.29
CA LEU A 126 -1.40 -22.45 13.95
C LEU A 126 -2.59 -21.49 13.90
N VAL A 127 -3.39 -21.44 14.97
CA VAL A 127 -4.58 -20.57 15.10
C VAL A 127 -4.20 -19.09 15.29
N PHE A 128 -2.98 -18.79 15.73
CA PHE A 128 -2.51 -17.42 15.95
C PHE A 128 -2.08 -16.69 14.66
N VAL A 129 -1.79 -17.43 13.58
CA VAL A 129 -1.30 -16.89 12.31
C VAL A 129 -2.26 -15.87 11.66
N PRO A 130 -3.59 -16.11 11.58
CA PRO A 130 -4.53 -15.17 10.97
C PRO A 130 -4.70 -13.87 11.77
N CYS A 131 -4.48 -13.94 13.09
CA CYS A 131 -4.69 -12.83 14.02
C CYS A 131 -3.52 -11.84 14.08
N GLY A 132 -2.35 -12.22 13.56
CA GLY A 132 -1.17 -11.36 13.47
C GLY A 132 -1.08 -10.56 12.17
N GLY A 133 -2.08 -10.64 11.28
CA GLY A 133 -1.98 -10.28 9.85
C GLY A 133 -1.23 -8.99 9.51
N LEU A 134 -1.49 -7.87 10.18
CA LEU A 134 -0.81 -6.59 9.91
C LEU A 134 0.65 -6.55 10.40
N VAL A 135 0.89 -7.03 11.62
CA VAL A 135 2.23 -7.06 12.23
C VAL A 135 3.10 -8.12 11.55
N LEU A 136 2.51 -9.27 11.23
CA LEU A 136 3.14 -10.33 10.47
C LEU A 136 3.44 -9.88 9.05
N ALA A 137 2.54 -9.17 8.35
CA ALA A 137 2.85 -8.65 7.02
C ALA A 137 4.07 -7.71 7.03
N ALA A 138 4.15 -6.80 8.01
CA ALA A 138 5.30 -5.90 8.18
C ALA A 138 6.60 -6.65 8.50
N ILE A 139 6.55 -7.64 9.40
CA ILE A 139 7.73 -8.45 9.73
C ILE A 139 8.11 -9.38 8.58
N THR A 140 7.15 -9.92 7.82
CA THR A 140 7.43 -10.87 6.73
C THR A 140 7.99 -10.15 5.50
N THR A 141 7.51 -8.94 5.21
CA THR A 141 8.08 -8.09 4.15
C THR A 141 9.51 -7.66 4.50
N HIS A 142 9.78 -7.31 5.75
CA HIS A 142 11.13 -7.00 6.21
C HIS A 142 12.04 -8.25 6.31
N ALA A 143 11.51 -9.38 6.79
CA ALA A 143 12.24 -10.64 6.85
C ALA A 143 12.54 -11.20 5.46
N ALA A 144 11.74 -10.87 4.44
CA ALA A 144 12.01 -11.26 3.07
C ALA A 144 13.33 -10.67 2.54
N THR A 145 13.77 -9.52 3.07
CA THR A 145 15.04 -8.88 2.70
C THR A 145 16.26 -9.36 3.51
N LEU A 146 16.05 -10.08 4.62
CA LEU A 146 17.12 -10.57 5.50
C LEU A 146 17.72 -11.90 5.03
N GLY A 147 18.92 -12.25 5.53
CA GLY A 147 19.53 -13.57 5.30
C GLY A 147 18.76 -14.72 5.96
N GLY A 148 18.99 -15.97 5.54
CA GLY A 148 18.24 -17.13 6.06
C GLY A 148 18.34 -17.33 7.58
N GLY A 149 19.52 -17.07 8.18
CA GLY A 149 19.72 -17.19 9.63
C GLY A 149 19.07 -16.06 10.44
N GLU A 150 19.11 -14.84 9.92
CA GLU A 150 18.51 -13.65 10.56
C GLU A 150 16.98 -13.74 10.58
N ARG A 151 16.37 -14.25 9.50
CA ARG A 151 14.92 -14.54 9.45
C ARG A 151 14.46 -15.44 10.58
N VAL A 152 15.23 -16.51 10.85
CA VAL A 152 14.92 -17.46 11.92
C VAL A 152 15.09 -16.79 13.28
N ALA A 153 16.14 -15.99 13.46
CA ALA A 153 16.39 -15.27 14.70
C ALA A 153 15.26 -14.27 15.04
N VAL A 154 14.80 -13.50 14.05
CA VAL A 154 13.69 -12.54 14.21
C VAL A 154 12.37 -13.27 14.53
N ALA A 155 12.08 -14.38 13.85
CA ALA A 155 10.89 -15.18 14.13
C ALA A 155 10.91 -15.76 15.56
N ILE A 156 12.06 -16.24 16.02
CA ILE A 156 12.24 -16.74 17.39
C ILE A 156 12.08 -15.61 18.41
N ALA A 157 12.67 -14.43 18.17
CA ALA A 157 12.54 -13.28 19.07
C ALA A 157 11.08 -12.82 19.21
N PHE A 158 10.34 -12.76 18.10
CA PHE A 158 8.91 -12.46 18.13
C PHE A 158 8.11 -13.50 18.92
N ALA A 159 8.37 -14.79 18.68
CA ALA A 159 7.71 -15.88 19.37
C ALA A 159 8.03 -15.93 20.88
N LEU A 160 9.25 -15.55 21.29
CA LEU A 160 9.61 -15.38 22.69
C LEU A 160 8.89 -14.16 23.32
N GLY A 161 8.75 -13.07 22.56
CA GLY A 161 8.01 -11.88 22.96
C GLY A 161 6.52 -12.14 23.25
N THR A 162 5.85 -12.94 22.42
CA THR A 162 4.45 -13.36 22.66
C THR A 162 4.34 -14.39 23.80
N GLY A 163 5.32 -15.29 23.93
CA GLY A 163 5.32 -16.36 24.93
C GLY A 163 5.51 -15.86 26.37
N LEU A 164 6.23 -14.76 26.58
CA LEU A 164 6.58 -14.25 27.91
C LEU A 164 5.36 -13.71 28.70
N PRO A 165 4.48 -12.85 28.14
CA PRO A 165 3.22 -12.48 28.79
C PRO A 165 2.31 -13.68 29.06
N MET A 166 2.22 -14.63 28.12
CA MET A 166 1.44 -15.86 28.31
C MET A 166 1.95 -16.70 29.48
N LEU A 167 3.28 -16.78 29.67
CA LEU A 167 3.89 -17.46 30.81
C LEU A 167 3.58 -16.75 32.13
N ALA A 168 3.72 -15.43 32.17
CA ALA A 168 3.45 -14.61 33.34
C ALA A 168 1.98 -14.75 33.77
N ILE A 169 1.06 -14.70 32.80
CA ILE A 169 -0.37 -14.91 32.99
C ILE A 169 -0.64 -16.34 33.49
N ALA A 170 -0.08 -17.38 32.84
CA ALA A 170 -0.26 -18.77 33.26
C ALA A 170 0.20 -19.03 34.70
N TYR A 171 1.31 -18.42 35.13
CA TYR A 171 1.82 -18.54 36.50
C TYR A 171 0.95 -17.75 37.50
N GLY A 172 0.54 -16.53 37.14
CA GLY A 172 -0.39 -15.71 37.92
C GLY A 172 -1.75 -16.38 38.12
N GLY A 173 -2.27 -17.03 37.08
CA GLY A 173 -3.51 -17.80 37.11
C GLY A 173 -3.45 -18.99 38.06
N ARG A 174 -2.31 -19.68 38.18
CA ARG A 174 -2.14 -20.79 39.12
C ARG A 174 -2.23 -20.33 40.59
N ARG A 175 -1.75 -19.12 40.88
CA ARG A 175 -1.83 -18.49 42.21
C ARG A 175 -3.23 -17.91 42.49
N ALA A 176 -3.87 -17.34 41.47
CA ALA A 176 -5.23 -16.77 41.55
C ALA A 176 -6.35 -17.81 41.50
N ALA A 177 -6.11 -19.00 40.92
CA ALA A 177 -7.08 -20.10 40.80
C ALA A 177 -7.56 -20.65 42.15
N GLY A 178 -6.84 -20.37 43.25
CA GLY A 178 -7.28 -20.68 44.61
C GLY A 178 -8.37 -19.76 45.15
N GLY A 179 -8.51 -18.53 44.63
CA GLY A 179 -9.38 -17.48 45.20
C GLY A 179 -10.66 -17.16 44.41
N LEU A 180 -10.70 -17.39 43.10
CA LEU A 180 -11.76 -16.88 42.22
C LEU A 180 -12.77 -17.96 41.80
N ARG A 181 -13.65 -18.38 42.73
CA ARG A 181 -14.79 -19.27 42.40
C ARG A 181 -15.83 -18.59 41.51
N SER A 182 -16.05 -17.28 41.64
CA SER A 182 -17.00 -16.50 40.79
C SER A 182 -16.61 -16.43 39.32
N PHE A 183 -15.32 -16.49 38.99
CA PHE A 183 -14.85 -16.39 37.61
C PHE A 183 -15.16 -17.66 36.80
N ARG A 184 -15.21 -18.83 37.45
CA ARG A 184 -15.64 -20.08 36.81
C ARG A 184 -17.14 -20.12 36.52
N ALA A 185 -17.96 -19.44 37.32
CA ALA A 185 -19.41 -19.38 37.12
C ALA A 185 -19.79 -18.62 35.84
N HIS A 186 -19.07 -17.55 35.52
CA HIS A 186 -19.32 -16.71 34.32
C HIS A 186 -18.45 -17.10 33.11
N ALA A 187 -17.63 -18.15 33.21
CA ALA A 187 -16.70 -18.54 32.15
C ALA A 187 -17.41 -18.87 30.82
N ARG A 188 -18.64 -19.37 30.89
CA ARG A 188 -19.47 -19.67 29.70
C ARG A 188 -19.95 -18.40 29.01
N GLU A 189 -20.42 -17.41 29.77
CA GLU A 189 -20.88 -16.12 29.27
C GLU A 189 -19.72 -15.28 28.73
N LEU A 190 -18.59 -15.26 29.45
CA LEU A 190 -17.35 -14.65 28.99
C LEU A 190 -16.86 -15.26 27.67
N ARG A 191 -16.87 -16.60 27.53
CA ARG A 191 -16.45 -17.27 26.30
C ARG A 191 -17.36 -16.94 25.12
N ALA A 192 -18.67 -16.91 25.33
CA ALA A 192 -19.65 -16.56 24.30
C ALA A 192 -19.52 -15.08 23.89
N GLY A 193 -19.37 -14.16 24.85
CA GLY A 193 -19.15 -12.74 24.57
C GLY A 193 -17.88 -12.47 23.78
N LEU A 194 -16.81 -13.22 24.07
CA LEU A 194 -15.54 -13.13 23.34
C LEU A 194 -15.64 -13.73 21.93
N GLY A 195 -16.39 -14.82 21.75
CA GLY A 195 -16.72 -15.36 20.43
C GLY A 195 -17.55 -14.38 19.58
N ALA A 196 -18.51 -13.68 20.20
CA ALA A 196 -19.28 -12.62 19.55
C ALA A 196 -18.39 -11.44 19.13
N LEU A 197 -17.43 -11.03 19.98
CA LEU A 197 -16.46 -9.99 19.64
C LEU A 197 -15.63 -10.37 18.40
N ILE A 198 -15.12 -11.61 18.33
CA ILE A 198 -14.37 -12.08 17.15
C ILE A 198 -15.25 -12.10 15.89
N ALA A 199 -16.50 -12.52 16.00
CA ALA A 199 -17.44 -12.50 14.88
C ALA A 199 -17.69 -11.08 14.35
N VAL A 200 -17.84 -10.10 15.26
CA VAL A 200 -17.98 -8.69 14.89
C VAL A 200 -16.72 -8.18 14.19
N VAL A 201 -15.52 -8.48 14.70
CA VAL A 201 -14.26 -8.08 14.06
C VAL A 201 -14.11 -8.72 12.67
N ALA A 202 -14.42 -10.01 12.52
CA ALA A 202 -14.38 -10.69 11.22
C ALA A 202 -15.40 -10.08 10.22
N LEU A 203 -16.58 -9.69 10.70
CA LEU A 203 -17.59 -8.99 9.91
C LEU A 203 -17.07 -7.62 9.45
N LEU A 204 -16.46 -6.84 10.34
CA LEU A 204 -15.86 -5.54 10.01
C LEU A 204 -14.77 -5.67 8.94
N ILE A 205 -13.92 -6.70 9.02
CA ILE A 205 -12.88 -6.97 8.00
C ILE A 205 -13.50 -7.36 6.64
N THR A 206 -14.66 -8.04 6.65
CA THR A 206 -15.37 -8.44 5.43
C THR A 206 -15.93 -7.22 4.69
N PHE A 207 -16.50 -6.27 5.43
CA PHE A 207 -17.02 -5.00 4.90
C PHE A 207 -15.93 -3.93 4.68
N HIS A 208 -14.64 -4.30 4.82
CA HIS A 208 -13.50 -3.39 4.65
C HIS A 208 -13.53 -2.20 5.63
N VAL A 209 -14.29 -2.34 6.72
CA VAL A 209 -14.41 -1.32 7.77
C VAL A 209 -13.14 -1.27 8.62
N ASP A 210 -12.34 -2.34 8.62
CA ASP A 210 -10.99 -2.35 9.17
C ASP A 210 -10.08 -1.34 8.46
N ARG A 211 -10.21 -1.18 7.13
CA ARG A 211 -9.44 -0.18 6.36
C ARG A 211 -9.93 1.23 6.64
N THR A 212 -11.25 1.45 6.73
CA THR A 212 -11.79 2.78 7.05
C THR A 212 -11.54 3.18 8.50
N LEU A 213 -11.63 2.26 9.47
CA LEU A 213 -11.25 2.52 10.87
C LEU A 213 -9.74 2.70 11.05
N ALA A 214 -8.92 1.95 10.31
CA ALA A 214 -7.48 2.19 10.25
C ALA A 214 -7.15 3.57 9.66
N ASN A 215 -8.02 4.13 8.81
CA ASN A 215 -7.87 5.49 8.27
C ASN A 215 -8.47 6.57 9.19
N VAL A 216 -9.57 6.30 9.89
CA VAL A 216 -10.26 7.24 10.80
C VAL A 216 -9.56 7.34 12.17
N GLY A 217 -8.93 6.25 12.61
CA GLY A 217 -8.15 6.16 13.85
C GLY A 217 -6.65 6.32 13.64
N ASN A 218 -6.20 6.77 12.46
CA ASN A 218 -4.80 7.10 12.19
C ASN A 218 -4.55 8.60 12.43
N PRO A 219 -4.10 9.01 13.62
CA PRO A 219 -3.37 10.27 13.72
C PRO A 219 -2.00 10.19 13.01
N PHE A 220 -1.68 9.05 12.38
CA PHE A 220 -0.45 8.74 11.68
C PHE A 220 -0.67 8.31 10.22
N GLY A 221 -1.62 8.94 9.51
CA GLY A 221 -1.70 8.90 8.04
C GLY A 221 -0.44 9.43 7.33
N SER A 222 0.54 9.92 8.09
CA SER A 222 1.89 10.28 7.63
C SER A 222 2.88 9.11 7.64
N LEU A 223 2.46 7.86 7.90
CA LEU A 223 3.38 6.71 7.95
C LEU A 223 3.68 6.04 6.60
N ASP A 224 3.08 6.49 5.50
CA ASP A 224 3.61 6.18 4.17
C ASP A 224 4.86 7.03 3.83
N ALA A 225 5.06 8.17 4.52
CA ALA A 225 6.35 8.88 4.56
C ALA A 225 7.39 8.21 5.48
N GLN A 226 7.02 7.13 6.20
CA GLN A 226 7.90 6.43 7.16
C GLN A 226 8.54 5.15 6.60
N LYS A 227 8.45 4.90 5.29
CA LYS A 227 9.44 4.03 4.62
C LYS A 227 10.80 4.72 4.41
N SER A 228 10.87 6.03 4.64
CA SER A 228 11.99 6.89 4.28
C SER A 228 12.98 7.21 5.42
N CYS A 229 12.64 6.89 6.68
CA CYS A 229 13.52 7.09 7.83
C CYS A 229 13.87 5.77 8.53
N THR A 230 14.54 4.87 7.80
CA THR A 230 15.14 3.64 8.36
C THR A 230 16.48 3.89 9.06
N ALA A 231 16.91 5.14 9.22
CA ALA A 231 18.01 5.51 10.10
C ALA A 231 17.46 6.04 11.43
N GLN A 232 17.53 5.18 12.46
CA GLN A 232 17.36 5.42 13.90
C GLN A 232 16.63 6.72 14.34
N LEU A 233 15.38 6.56 14.77
CA LEU A 233 14.70 7.51 15.64
C LEU A 233 15.37 7.47 17.03
N ASP A 234 15.77 8.63 17.56
CA ASP A 234 16.07 8.76 18.99
C ASP A 234 14.75 8.71 19.80
N PHE A 235 14.85 8.42 21.10
CA PHE A 235 13.78 8.39 22.10
C PHE A 235 12.97 9.70 22.17
N SER A 236 13.46 10.77 21.55
CA SER A 236 12.82 12.08 21.44
C SER A 236 12.07 12.32 20.11
N GLY A 237 12.05 11.35 19.18
CA GLY A 237 11.31 11.45 17.92
C GLY A 237 11.91 12.42 16.89
N ARG A 238 13.17 12.82 17.04
CA ARG A 238 13.88 13.67 16.07
C ARG A 238 14.76 12.83 15.14
N CYS A 239 14.80 13.22 13.86
CA CYS A 239 15.73 12.65 12.88
C CYS A 239 17.17 13.01 13.26
N VAL A 240 17.99 12.02 13.57
CA VAL A 240 19.43 12.22 13.78
C VAL A 240 20.11 12.14 12.41
N HIS A 241 20.56 13.29 11.90
CA HIS A 241 21.46 13.35 10.76
C HIS A 241 22.86 12.92 11.20
N GLU A 242 23.15 11.63 11.10
CA GLU A 242 24.52 11.14 11.07
C GLU A 242 24.79 10.54 9.70
N THR A 243 26.02 10.75 9.21
CA THR A 243 26.57 10.47 7.89
C THR A 243 26.55 8.99 7.50
N ALA A 244 25.37 8.39 7.47
CA ALA A 244 25.16 7.02 7.04
C ALA A 244 25.41 6.91 5.53
N LYS A 245 26.33 6.03 5.17
CA LYS A 245 26.58 5.60 3.80
C LYS A 245 25.25 5.15 3.19
N LEU A 246 24.86 5.77 2.06
CA LEU A 246 23.59 5.47 1.39
C LEU A 246 23.44 3.97 1.17
N ALA A 247 22.21 3.47 1.36
CA ALA A 247 21.87 2.08 1.05
C ALA A 247 22.28 1.73 -0.39
N ASP A 248 22.64 0.48 -0.61
CA ASP A 248 22.95 -0.06 -1.94
C ASP A 248 21.86 -1.07 -2.27
N LEU A 249 20.95 -0.68 -3.15
CA LEU A 249 19.76 -1.47 -3.52
C LEU A 249 20.06 -2.40 -4.71
N GLY A 250 21.33 -2.53 -5.09
CA GLY A 250 21.79 -3.37 -6.18
C GLY A 250 22.00 -2.60 -7.49
N ALA A 251 22.43 -3.34 -8.52
CA ALA A 251 22.69 -2.78 -9.83
C ALA A 251 21.39 -2.32 -10.49
N ALA A 252 21.40 -1.12 -11.07
CA ALA A 252 20.25 -0.61 -11.79
C ALA A 252 20.00 -1.43 -13.08
N PRO A 253 18.75 -1.84 -13.38
CA PRO A 253 18.39 -2.50 -14.62
C PRO A 253 18.65 -1.60 -15.83
N ASN A 254 19.09 -2.15 -16.96
CA ASN A 254 19.31 -1.33 -18.15
C ASN A 254 17.98 -0.93 -18.81
N PHE A 255 17.98 0.13 -19.62
CA PHE A 255 16.81 0.52 -20.41
C PHE A 255 16.55 -0.54 -21.50
N VAL A 256 15.35 -1.11 -21.50
CA VAL A 256 14.93 -2.19 -22.40
C VAL A 256 13.57 -1.87 -23.02
N GLY A 257 13.35 -2.31 -24.25
CA GLY A 257 12.07 -2.07 -24.97
C GLY A 257 11.79 -0.61 -25.34
N ILE A 258 12.79 0.29 -25.24
CA ILE A 258 12.64 1.69 -25.63
C ILE A 258 12.51 1.80 -27.15
N THR A 259 11.42 2.40 -27.64
CA THR A 259 11.17 2.56 -29.08
C THR A 259 11.84 3.82 -29.64
N ASP A 260 11.80 4.91 -28.88
CA ASP A 260 12.25 6.23 -29.30
C ASP A 260 13.03 6.93 -28.20
N TRP A 261 14.02 7.71 -28.61
CA TRP A 261 14.76 8.61 -27.72
C TRP A 261 14.58 10.05 -28.19
N PHE A 262 14.24 10.92 -27.25
CA PHE A 262 14.19 12.37 -27.45
C PHE A 262 15.35 13.03 -26.72
N ASN A 263 15.85 14.13 -27.28
CA ASN A 263 17.00 14.89 -26.77
C ASN A 263 18.34 14.13 -26.67
N SER A 264 18.40 12.87 -27.09
CA SER A 264 19.64 12.09 -27.15
C SER A 264 19.57 10.97 -28.19
N LYS A 265 20.74 10.40 -28.50
CA LYS A 265 20.82 9.05 -29.08
C LYS A 265 20.47 8.01 -28.01
N PRO A 266 20.21 6.74 -28.39
CA PRO A 266 19.97 5.67 -27.41
C PRO A 266 21.07 5.58 -26.35
N LEU A 267 20.67 5.59 -25.09
CA LEU A 267 21.55 5.46 -23.93
C LEU A 267 21.44 4.08 -23.31
N SER A 268 22.46 3.72 -22.54
CA SER A 268 22.46 2.57 -21.66
C SER A 268 23.13 2.94 -20.35
N LEU A 269 22.80 2.27 -19.25
CA LEU A 269 23.42 2.55 -17.96
C LEU A 269 24.94 2.35 -17.97
N ASN A 270 25.44 1.43 -18.80
CA ASN A 270 26.88 1.24 -18.98
C ASN A 270 27.58 2.48 -19.55
N ARG A 271 26.91 3.22 -20.45
CA ARG A 271 27.44 4.49 -21.01
C ARG A 271 27.33 5.66 -20.03
N LEU A 272 26.52 5.52 -18.98
CA LEU A 272 26.31 6.53 -17.96
C LEU A 272 27.19 6.32 -16.71
N ARG A 273 28.01 5.25 -16.68
CA ARG A 273 28.99 5.03 -15.61
C ARG A 273 29.89 6.26 -15.44
N GLY A 274 30.20 6.59 -14.19
CA GLY A 274 30.94 7.80 -13.81
C GLY A 274 30.06 9.02 -13.53
N LYS A 275 28.79 9.01 -13.94
CA LYS A 275 27.79 10.04 -13.60
C LYS A 275 26.85 9.56 -12.49
N VAL A 276 26.28 10.50 -11.75
CA VAL A 276 25.10 10.22 -10.92
C VAL A 276 23.89 10.30 -11.86
N VAL A 277 23.04 9.29 -11.87
CA VAL A 277 21.89 9.22 -12.79
C VAL A 277 20.60 9.25 -11.97
N LEU A 278 19.68 10.15 -12.33
CA LEU A 278 18.31 10.13 -11.84
C LEU A 278 17.42 9.59 -12.97
N VAL A 279 16.83 8.41 -12.77
CA VAL A 279 15.81 7.88 -13.68
C VAL A 279 14.46 8.32 -13.16
N ASP A 280 13.71 9.06 -13.98
CA ASP A 280 12.40 9.63 -13.65
C ASP A 280 11.33 8.99 -14.54
N PHE A 281 10.43 8.20 -13.96
CA PHE A 281 9.27 7.63 -14.65
C PHE A 281 8.12 8.63 -14.62
N TRP A 282 7.64 9.02 -15.80
CA TRP A 282 6.65 10.10 -15.93
C TRP A 282 5.73 9.89 -17.14
N THR A 283 4.58 10.57 -17.13
CA THR A 283 3.74 10.77 -18.32
C THR A 283 3.46 12.27 -18.48
N TYR A 284 3.17 12.72 -19.69
CA TYR A 284 2.94 14.14 -19.91
C TYR A 284 1.54 14.62 -19.50
N SER A 285 0.58 13.73 -19.28
CA SER A 285 -0.77 14.10 -18.81
C SER A 285 -0.99 13.88 -17.31
N CYS A 286 -0.05 13.24 -16.61
CA CYS A 286 -0.02 13.09 -15.16
C CYS A 286 0.25 14.42 -14.43
N ILE A 287 -0.71 14.93 -13.65
CA ILE A 287 -0.55 16.22 -12.93
C ILE A 287 0.59 16.17 -11.90
N ASN A 288 0.72 15.07 -11.17
CA ASN A 288 1.77 14.87 -10.17
C ASN A 288 3.16 14.98 -10.81
N CYS A 289 3.32 14.40 -12.00
CA CYS A 289 4.53 14.48 -12.81
C CYS A 289 4.82 15.93 -13.26
N LEU A 290 3.78 16.66 -13.67
CA LEU A 290 3.89 18.06 -14.05
C LEU A 290 4.26 18.98 -12.87
N ARG A 291 3.82 18.67 -11.64
CA ARG A 291 4.21 19.38 -10.41
C ARG A 291 5.62 19.05 -9.95
N THR A 292 6.11 17.84 -10.20
CA THR A 292 7.52 17.44 -9.97
C THR A 292 8.49 18.08 -10.98
N LEU A 293 8.04 18.33 -12.21
CA LEU A 293 8.91 18.79 -13.31
C LEU A 293 9.74 20.07 -13.01
N PRO A 294 9.23 21.12 -12.35
CA PRO A 294 10.03 22.27 -11.93
C PRO A 294 11.25 21.91 -11.07
N HIS A 295 11.12 20.94 -10.16
CA HIS A 295 12.23 20.46 -9.32
C HIS A 295 13.28 19.74 -10.15
N LEU A 296 12.87 18.85 -11.06
CA LEU A 296 13.78 18.19 -12.01
C LEU A 296 14.55 19.19 -12.88
N LYS A 297 13.87 20.25 -13.35
CA LYS A 297 14.51 21.34 -14.11
C LYS A 297 15.55 22.09 -13.30
N ALA A 298 15.27 22.39 -12.03
CA ALA A 298 16.22 23.04 -11.14
C ALA A 298 17.45 22.14 -10.93
N TRP A 299 17.25 20.87 -10.59
CA TRP A 299 18.36 19.93 -10.37
C TRP A 299 19.19 19.72 -11.63
N TRP A 300 18.56 19.57 -12.79
CA TRP A 300 19.29 19.44 -14.06
C TRP A 300 20.08 20.70 -14.39
N ARG A 301 19.50 21.89 -14.22
CA ARG A 301 20.21 23.16 -14.43
C ARG A 301 21.44 23.26 -13.51
N ASP A 302 21.26 22.91 -12.24
CA ASP A 302 22.24 23.20 -11.19
C ASP A 302 23.34 22.15 -11.11
N TYR A 303 23.04 20.87 -11.36
CA TYR A 303 23.95 19.75 -11.12
C TYR A 303 24.44 19.02 -12.37
N ARG A 304 23.91 19.32 -13.58
CA ARG A 304 24.38 18.62 -14.80
C ARG A 304 25.88 18.77 -15.07
N GLN A 305 26.45 19.94 -14.76
CA GLN A 305 27.89 20.19 -14.91
C GLN A 305 28.73 19.50 -13.84
N ALA A 306 28.15 19.21 -12.67
CA ALA A 306 28.79 18.47 -11.59
C ALA A 306 28.77 16.95 -11.81
N GLY A 307 28.05 16.48 -12.83
CA GLY A 307 27.97 15.07 -13.21
C GLY A 307 26.63 14.40 -12.93
N LEU A 308 25.55 15.16 -12.70
CA LEU A 308 24.18 14.63 -12.73
C LEU A 308 23.71 14.42 -14.18
N GLU A 309 23.09 13.28 -14.46
CA GLU A 309 22.31 13.04 -15.66
C GLU A 309 20.88 12.69 -15.23
N ILE A 310 19.87 13.30 -15.86
CA ILE A 310 18.48 12.88 -15.68
C ILE A 310 18.07 12.11 -16.93
N VAL A 311 17.44 10.95 -16.78
CA VAL A 311 16.83 10.21 -17.89
C VAL A 311 15.36 10.05 -17.58
N GLY A 312 14.51 10.76 -18.33
CA GLY A 312 13.06 10.65 -18.20
C GLY A 312 12.57 9.42 -18.96
N VAL A 313 12.10 8.39 -18.27
CA VAL A 313 11.44 7.23 -18.88
C VAL A 313 9.95 7.56 -18.99
N HIS A 314 9.52 7.85 -20.21
CA HIS A 314 8.13 8.13 -20.49
C HIS A 314 7.38 6.82 -20.73
N THR A 315 6.71 6.31 -19.69
CA THR A 315 5.88 5.10 -19.75
C THR A 315 4.42 5.52 -19.78
N PRO A 316 3.66 5.20 -20.85
CA PRO A 316 2.31 5.74 -21.05
C PRO A 316 1.29 5.14 -20.09
N GLU A 317 0.43 5.98 -19.53
CA GLU A 317 -0.77 5.58 -18.79
C GLU A 317 -1.94 5.30 -19.74
N PHE A 318 -2.03 6.07 -20.83
CA PHE A 318 -3.06 5.93 -21.85
C PHE A 318 -2.47 5.66 -23.24
N GLY A 319 -3.24 5.03 -24.14
CA GLY A 319 -2.76 4.69 -25.47
C GLY A 319 -2.30 5.88 -26.32
N PHE A 320 -2.87 7.08 -26.10
CA PHE A 320 -2.44 8.30 -26.81
C PHE A 320 -1.05 8.79 -26.38
N GLU A 321 -0.57 8.38 -25.20
CA GLU A 321 0.73 8.73 -24.65
C GLU A 321 1.84 7.82 -25.20
N ALA A 322 1.49 6.68 -25.80
CA ALA A 322 2.43 5.79 -26.49
C ALA A 322 2.86 6.33 -27.87
N VAL A 323 2.23 7.40 -28.36
CA VAL A 323 2.48 7.97 -29.70
C VAL A 323 3.75 8.84 -29.69
N PRO A 324 4.82 8.49 -30.42
CA PRO A 324 6.10 9.22 -30.36
C PRO A 324 5.98 10.72 -30.69
N HIS A 325 5.12 11.08 -31.63
CA HIS A 325 4.87 12.47 -31.98
C HIS A 325 4.29 13.29 -30.81
N ASN A 326 3.36 12.72 -30.05
CA ASN A 326 2.74 13.39 -28.91
C ASN A 326 3.76 13.62 -27.81
N VAL A 327 4.54 12.59 -27.47
CA VAL A 327 5.61 12.66 -26.47
C VAL A 327 6.66 13.68 -26.87
N GLY A 328 7.17 13.63 -28.10
CA GLY A 328 8.14 14.60 -28.59
C GLY A 328 7.64 16.05 -28.60
N SER A 329 6.35 16.26 -28.89
CA SER A 329 5.72 17.60 -28.77
C SER A 329 5.63 18.04 -27.31
N ALA A 330 5.18 17.16 -26.41
CA ALA A 330 5.07 17.44 -24.99
C ALA A 330 6.44 17.74 -24.36
N THR A 331 7.47 16.95 -24.64
CA THR A 331 8.86 17.20 -24.19
C THR A 331 9.33 18.61 -24.54
N LYS A 332 9.04 19.07 -25.77
CA LYS A 332 9.38 20.43 -26.22
C LYS A 332 8.57 21.50 -25.50
N GLN A 333 7.25 21.35 -25.44
CA GLN A 333 6.34 22.31 -24.80
C GLN A 333 6.64 22.47 -23.30
N LEU A 334 6.95 21.35 -22.64
CA LEU A 334 7.33 21.31 -21.24
C LEU A 334 8.77 21.78 -21.01
N GLY A 335 9.57 22.06 -22.05
CA GLY A 335 10.94 22.53 -21.90
C GLY A 335 11.87 21.52 -21.24
N ILE A 336 11.67 20.23 -21.50
CA ILE A 336 12.51 19.13 -21.02
C ILE A 336 13.73 19.04 -21.94
N GLY A 337 14.92 19.29 -21.37
CA GLY A 337 16.19 19.32 -22.10
C GLY A 337 17.08 18.09 -21.92
N TRP A 338 16.76 17.22 -20.95
CA TRP A 338 17.49 15.98 -20.70
C TRP A 338 16.97 14.83 -21.59
N PRO A 339 17.74 13.73 -21.71
CA PRO A 339 17.32 12.52 -22.43
C PRO A 339 15.95 12.00 -21.97
N VAL A 340 15.07 11.70 -22.93
CA VAL A 340 13.78 11.05 -22.68
C VAL A 340 13.68 9.75 -23.47
N ALA A 341 13.34 8.65 -22.81
CA ALA A 341 13.17 7.33 -23.39
C ALA A 341 11.67 6.97 -23.42
N LEU A 342 11.12 6.67 -24.59
CA LEU A 342 9.73 6.22 -24.72
C LEU A 342 9.64 4.71 -24.47
N ASP A 343 8.89 4.31 -23.44
CA ASP A 343 8.67 2.91 -23.04
C ASP A 343 7.21 2.49 -23.25
N PRO A 344 6.74 2.35 -24.51
CA PRO A 344 5.32 2.17 -24.81
C PRO A 344 4.79 0.79 -24.41
N HIS A 345 5.68 -0.16 -24.12
CA HIS A 345 5.35 -1.54 -23.74
C HIS A 345 5.72 -1.85 -22.30
N HIS A 346 5.99 -0.83 -21.47
CA HIS A 346 6.31 -0.99 -20.04
C HIS A 346 7.51 -1.92 -19.76
N SER A 347 8.40 -2.12 -20.73
CA SER A 347 9.51 -3.07 -20.58
C SER A 347 10.56 -2.58 -19.60
N THR A 348 10.87 -1.27 -19.63
CA THR A 348 11.78 -0.66 -18.66
C THR A 348 11.07 -0.49 -17.31
N TRP A 349 9.80 -0.10 -17.32
CA TRP A 349 8.94 -0.05 -16.14
C TRP A 349 8.96 -1.37 -15.34
N ASP A 350 8.72 -2.50 -16.01
CA ASP A 350 8.73 -3.83 -15.41
C ASP A 350 10.13 -4.24 -14.93
N ALA A 351 11.18 -3.91 -15.70
CA ALA A 351 12.56 -4.20 -15.30
C ALA A 351 12.95 -3.51 -13.99
N TYR A 352 12.44 -2.28 -13.76
CA TYR A 352 12.60 -1.52 -12.53
C TYR A 352 11.59 -1.90 -11.43
N LYS A 353 10.63 -2.79 -11.74
CA LYS A 353 9.51 -3.16 -10.86
C LYS A 353 8.74 -1.93 -10.37
N ASN A 354 8.60 -0.93 -11.23
CA ASN A 354 7.90 0.30 -10.89
C ASN A 354 6.38 0.05 -10.83
N GLN A 355 5.67 0.89 -10.07
CA GLN A 355 4.22 0.81 -9.91
C GLN A 355 3.53 2.19 -9.87
N TYR A 356 4.28 3.29 -10.00
CA TYR A 356 3.76 4.63 -9.75
C TYR A 356 4.28 5.67 -10.76
N TRP A 357 3.48 6.72 -10.96
CA TRP A 357 3.86 7.96 -11.61
C TRP A 357 3.66 9.14 -10.64
N PRO A 358 4.64 10.05 -10.47
CA PRO A 358 6.03 9.89 -10.86
C PRO A 358 6.75 8.85 -9.99
N ALA A 359 7.88 8.34 -10.46
CA ALA A 359 8.78 7.53 -9.66
C ALA A 359 10.25 7.81 -10.02
N GLU A 360 11.09 7.98 -9.01
CA GLU A 360 12.47 8.39 -9.15
C GLU A 360 13.42 7.33 -8.60
N TYR A 361 14.41 6.94 -9.41
CA TYR A 361 15.48 6.03 -9.03
C TYR A 361 16.82 6.74 -9.13
N LEU A 362 17.45 6.97 -7.99
CA LEU A 362 18.74 7.64 -7.90
C LEU A 362 19.87 6.61 -7.93
N ILE A 363 20.76 6.75 -8.90
CA ILE A 363 21.80 5.78 -9.26
C ILE A 363 23.18 6.43 -9.10
N ASP A 364 24.11 5.75 -8.42
CA ASP A 364 25.46 6.26 -8.20
C ASP A 364 26.39 6.15 -9.43
N LYS A 365 27.63 6.64 -9.31
CA LYS A 365 28.65 6.60 -10.37
C LYS A 365 29.07 5.19 -10.78
N ARG A 366 28.82 4.17 -9.94
CA ARG A 366 29.05 2.75 -10.23
C ARG A 366 27.80 2.10 -10.83
N GLY A 367 26.75 2.90 -11.01
CA GLY A 367 25.37 2.59 -11.36
C GLY A 367 24.70 1.48 -10.57
N HIS A 368 24.78 1.63 -9.26
CA HIS A 368 23.91 0.98 -8.29
C HIS A 368 22.82 1.95 -7.82
N ILE A 369 21.61 1.45 -7.59
CA ILE A 369 20.49 2.23 -7.05
C ILE A 369 20.79 2.53 -5.58
N ARG A 370 20.68 3.80 -5.19
CA ARG A 370 20.94 4.29 -3.83
C ARG A 370 19.70 4.83 -3.14
N ASN A 371 18.69 5.21 -3.92
CA ASN A 371 17.40 5.66 -3.44
C ASN A 371 16.31 5.36 -4.48
N GLU A 372 15.13 5.02 -3.97
CA GLU A 372 13.89 4.90 -4.72
C GLU A 372 12.89 5.83 -4.06
N HIS A 373 12.19 6.64 -4.85
CA HIS A 373 11.13 7.51 -4.39
C HIS A 373 9.91 7.31 -5.28
N PHE A 374 8.77 7.02 -4.67
CA PHE A 374 7.52 6.74 -5.36
C PHE A 374 6.50 7.83 -5.03
N GLY A 375 5.86 8.36 -6.05
CA GLY A 375 4.90 9.46 -5.93
C GLY A 375 5.56 10.83 -5.97
N GLU A 376 4.74 11.83 -5.66
CA GLU A 376 5.12 13.25 -5.65
C GLU A 376 5.63 13.67 -4.26
N GLY A 377 6.63 14.55 -4.22
CA GLY A 377 7.11 15.19 -2.99
C GLY A 377 8.52 14.77 -2.58
N GLU A 378 8.84 14.95 -1.29
CA GLU A 378 10.16 14.70 -0.69
C GLU A 378 11.36 15.31 -1.48
N TYR A 379 11.14 16.39 -2.24
CA TYR A 379 12.14 16.97 -3.15
C TYR A 379 13.45 17.33 -2.46
N ASP A 380 13.36 17.93 -1.28
CA ASP A 380 14.52 18.28 -0.45
C ASP A 380 15.37 17.05 -0.09
N ARG A 381 14.74 15.89 0.11
CA ARG A 381 15.44 14.65 0.41
C ARG A 381 16.15 14.14 -0.82
N THR A 382 15.46 14.01 -1.96
CA THR A 382 16.09 13.57 -3.22
C THR A 382 17.27 14.46 -3.58
N GLU A 383 17.12 15.79 -3.50
CA GLU A 383 18.20 16.72 -3.79
C GLU A 383 19.41 16.54 -2.88
N ARG A 384 19.20 16.37 -1.55
CA ARG A 384 20.30 16.07 -0.62
C ARG A 384 21.07 14.82 -1.04
N LEU A 385 20.36 13.78 -1.48
CA LEU A 385 20.99 12.52 -1.91
C LEU A 385 21.76 12.67 -3.23
N ILE A 386 21.18 13.39 -4.21
CA ILE A 386 21.87 13.75 -5.46
C ILE A 386 23.22 14.38 -5.14
N ARG A 387 23.21 15.37 -4.24
CA ARG A 387 24.40 16.13 -3.87
C ARG A 387 25.41 15.32 -3.09
N GLN A 388 24.94 14.45 -2.19
CA GLN A 388 25.80 13.50 -1.49
C GLN A 388 26.54 12.58 -2.48
N LEU A 389 25.86 12.08 -3.53
CA LEU A 389 26.47 11.23 -4.56
C LEU A 389 27.39 12.00 -5.52
N LEU A 390 27.13 13.29 -5.74
CA LEU A 390 28.00 14.16 -6.52
C LEU A 390 29.26 14.59 -5.75
N GLY A 391 29.21 14.57 -4.41
CA GLY A 391 30.27 15.09 -3.55
C GLY A 391 30.13 16.58 -3.23
N GLU A 392 28.91 17.12 -3.27
CA GLU A 392 28.58 18.53 -2.98
C GLU A 392 27.72 18.70 -1.69
N PRO A 393 28.19 18.33 -0.48
CA PRO A 393 27.37 18.19 0.74
C PRO A 393 26.88 19.51 1.41
N GLY A 394 26.84 20.64 0.71
CA GLY A 394 26.41 21.95 1.26
C GLY A 394 24.88 22.13 1.41
N PRO A 395 24.35 23.37 1.44
CA PRO A 395 22.92 23.68 1.31
C PRO A 395 22.46 23.74 -0.16
N ALA A 396 21.17 23.51 -0.44
CA ALA A 396 20.62 23.49 -1.81
C ALA A 396 20.87 24.82 -2.53
N ARG A 397 21.10 24.78 -3.85
CA ARG A 397 21.41 26.01 -4.62
C ARG A 397 20.20 26.93 -4.77
N ALA A 398 19.00 26.37 -4.85
CA ALA A 398 17.72 27.09 -4.85
C ALA A 398 16.62 26.21 -4.23
N GLN A 399 15.88 26.73 -3.25
CA GLN A 399 14.68 26.07 -2.73
C GLN A 399 13.46 26.54 -3.54
N LEU A 400 12.90 25.64 -4.33
CA LEU A 400 11.57 25.83 -4.90
C LEU A 400 10.52 25.51 -3.84
N ALA A 401 9.40 26.22 -3.87
CA ALA A 401 8.27 25.89 -3.01
C ALA A 401 7.73 24.51 -3.39
N ASP A 402 7.62 23.63 -2.40
CA ASP A 402 6.93 22.35 -2.55
C ASP A 402 5.43 22.61 -2.61
N MET A 403 4.82 22.30 -3.76
CA MET A 403 3.37 22.45 -4.00
C MET A 403 2.65 21.11 -3.95
N THR A 404 3.28 20.06 -3.40
CA THR A 404 2.64 18.75 -3.23
C THR A 404 1.40 18.92 -2.37
N PRO A 405 0.21 18.49 -2.83
CA PRO A 405 -1.01 18.59 -2.05
C PRO A 405 -0.88 17.83 -0.74
N THR A 406 -1.07 18.52 0.39
CA THR A 406 -1.05 17.90 1.72
C THR A 406 -2.47 17.75 2.25
N GLY A 407 -2.96 16.52 2.40
CA GLY A 407 -4.28 16.27 2.97
C GLY A 407 -5.01 15.10 2.32
N LEU A 408 -6.23 14.84 2.80
CA LEU A 408 -7.13 13.86 2.18
C LEU A 408 -7.81 14.53 1.00
N ILE A 409 -7.34 14.28 -0.21
CA ILE A 409 -7.98 14.74 -1.46
C ILE A 409 -8.65 13.58 -2.18
N THR A 410 -9.56 13.89 -3.11
CA THR A 410 -10.16 12.86 -3.98
C THR A 410 -9.07 12.11 -4.75
N PRO A 411 -9.09 10.76 -4.74
CA PRO A 411 -8.17 9.96 -5.55
C PRO A 411 -8.41 10.15 -7.04
N GLU A 412 -7.42 9.81 -7.88
CA GLU A 412 -7.60 9.81 -9.33
C GLU A 412 -8.82 8.96 -9.74
N THR A 413 -9.66 9.55 -10.59
CA THR A 413 -10.93 8.96 -11.02
C THR A 413 -10.88 8.62 -12.49
N TYR A 414 -10.70 7.34 -12.81
CA TYR A 414 -10.68 6.83 -14.18
C TYR A 414 -12.08 6.68 -14.76
N LEU A 415 -12.25 7.12 -16.01
CA LEU A 415 -13.53 7.15 -16.72
C LEU A 415 -13.64 6.06 -17.81
N GLY A 416 -12.63 5.19 -17.92
CA GLY A 416 -12.63 3.99 -18.76
C GLY A 416 -12.98 2.74 -17.97
N TYR A 417 -13.60 1.74 -18.63
CA TYR A 417 -14.08 0.55 -17.93
C TYR A 417 -12.97 -0.43 -17.51
N ASP A 418 -11.75 -0.33 -18.05
CA ASP A 418 -10.62 -1.20 -17.67
C ASP A 418 -10.16 -0.94 -16.23
N HIS A 419 -10.41 0.27 -15.71
CA HIS A 419 -10.15 0.65 -14.32
C HIS A 419 -11.34 0.39 -13.39
N GLN A 420 -12.22 -0.55 -13.76
CA GLN A 420 -13.36 -1.03 -12.94
C GLN A 420 -14.41 0.03 -12.60
N LEU A 421 -14.30 1.25 -13.12
CA LEU A 421 -15.22 2.37 -12.86
C LEU A 421 -15.43 2.58 -11.35
N ALA A 422 -14.34 2.65 -10.59
CA ALA A 422 -14.38 2.91 -9.15
C ALA A 422 -15.26 4.14 -8.84
N ASP A 423 -16.08 4.03 -7.79
CA ASP A 423 -16.97 5.09 -7.29
C ASP A 423 -18.00 5.62 -8.30
N TYR A 424 -18.27 4.89 -9.38
CA TYR A 424 -19.34 5.21 -10.33
C TYR A 424 -20.73 4.89 -9.73
N VAL A 425 -21.62 5.88 -9.67
CA VAL A 425 -22.94 5.77 -9.01
C VAL A 425 -24.15 5.94 -9.96
N GLY A 426 -23.91 5.90 -11.28
CA GLY A 426 -24.95 6.07 -12.31
C GLY A 426 -25.65 4.78 -12.75
N SER A 427 -26.42 4.88 -13.84
CA SER A 427 -27.04 3.72 -14.52
C SER A 427 -26.00 2.68 -14.96
N GLN A 428 -26.41 1.41 -15.06
CA GLN A 428 -25.50 0.30 -15.38
C GLN A 428 -24.60 0.58 -16.59
N PRO A 429 -23.27 0.47 -16.45
CA PRO A 429 -22.32 0.66 -17.55
C PRO A 429 -22.57 -0.34 -18.69
N VAL A 430 -22.62 0.17 -19.93
CA VAL A 430 -22.68 -0.64 -21.15
C VAL A 430 -21.36 -0.46 -21.92
N PRO A 431 -20.42 -1.42 -21.84
CA PRO A 431 -19.14 -1.33 -22.52
C PRO A 431 -19.27 -1.28 -24.06
N ASP A 432 -18.38 -0.52 -24.70
CA ASP A 432 -18.17 -0.42 -26.17
C ASP A 432 -19.38 -0.03 -27.02
N ARG A 433 -20.44 0.45 -26.38
CA ARG A 433 -21.68 0.86 -27.03
C ARG A 433 -22.08 2.24 -26.57
N THR A 434 -22.72 2.95 -27.49
CA THR A 434 -23.38 4.20 -27.16
C THR A 434 -24.68 3.88 -26.45
N ALA A 435 -24.85 4.40 -25.24
CA ALA A 435 -26.04 4.23 -24.42
C ALA A 435 -26.44 5.55 -23.77
N ASP A 436 -27.70 5.63 -23.31
CA ASP A 436 -28.22 6.77 -22.57
C ASP A 436 -28.08 6.50 -21.08
N TYR A 437 -27.38 7.39 -20.39
CA TYR A 437 -27.05 7.31 -18.98
C TYR A 437 -27.89 8.27 -18.14
N LYS A 438 -28.12 7.90 -16.88
CA LYS A 438 -28.83 8.75 -15.93
C LYS A 438 -28.06 8.80 -14.61
N ALA A 439 -27.69 10.00 -14.20
CA ALA A 439 -27.13 10.25 -12.88
C ALA A 439 -28.22 10.28 -11.79
N PRO A 440 -27.90 9.88 -10.55
CA PRO A 440 -28.74 10.14 -9.40
C PRO A 440 -28.84 11.65 -9.13
N LYS A 441 -29.81 12.05 -8.28
CA LYS A 441 -29.96 13.46 -7.88
C LYS A 441 -28.75 13.98 -7.10
N GLU A 442 -28.17 13.13 -6.26
CA GLU A 442 -26.98 13.41 -5.47
C GLU A 442 -25.92 12.35 -5.75
N VAL A 443 -24.69 12.83 -5.89
CA VAL A 443 -23.51 11.99 -6.10
C VAL A 443 -22.78 11.91 -4.76
N THR A 444 -22.44 10.69 -4.32
CA THR A 444 -21.71 10.46 -3.06
C THR A 444 -20.32 11.06 -3.11
N GLN A 445 -19.69 11.33 -1.96
CA GLN A 445 -18.32 11.86 -1.91
C GLN A 445 -17.34 10.97 -2.69
N ASN A 446 -16.46 11.59 -3.50
CA ASN A 446 -15.57 10.95 -4.49
C ASN A 446 -16.29 10.18 -5.62
N GLY A 447 -17.63 10.16 -5.60
CA GLY A 447 -18.43 9.50 -6.60
C GLY A 447 -18.53 10.33 -7.87
N TRP A 448 -18.82 9.64 -8.97
CA TRP A 448 -19.09 10.27 -10.25
C TRP A 448 -20.21 9.55 -11.02
N ALA A 449 -20.85 10.27 -11.94
CA ALA A 449 -21.96 9.76 -12.71
C ALA A 449 -22.05 10.41 -14.09
N LEU A 450 -22.66 9.68 -15.03
CA LEU A 450 -22.92 10.12 -16.38
C LEU A 450 -24.41 10.36 -16.60
N SER A 451 -24.73 11.40 -17.37
CA SER A 451 -26.08 11.72 -17.83
C SER A 451 -26.06 12.01 -19.33
N GLY A 452 -27.14 11.64 -20.02
CA GLY A 452 -27.23 11.80 -21.48
C GLY A 452 -26.50 10.70 -22.23
N ARG A 453 -26.18 10.94 -23.50
CA ARG A 453 -25.65 9.89 -24.38
C ARG A 453 -24.13 9.80 -24.29
N TRP A 454 -23.62 8.62 -23.94
CA TRP A 454 -22.18 8.36 -23.82
C TRP A 454 -21.79 7.05 -24.49
N ARG A 455 -20.53 6.95 -24.94
CA ARG A 455 -19.90 5.70 -25.35
C ARG A 455 -18.75 5.40 -24.38
N LEU A 456 -18.91 4.36 -23.57
CA LEU A 456 -17.85 3.90 -22.66
C LEU A 456 -16.86 3.03 -23.43
N GLY A 457 -15.59 3.41 -23.39
CA GLY A 457 -14.47 2.64 -23.92
C GLY A 457 -13.56 2.13 -22.80
N PRO A 458 -12.52 1.35 -23.15
CA PRO A 458 -11.62 0.71 -22.19
C PRO A 458 -10.87 1.73 -21.33
N GLU A 459 -10.23 2.71 -21.98
CA GLU A 459 -9.40 3.73 -21.33
C GLU A 459 -10.13 5.06 -21.12
N HIS A 460 -11.22 5.31 -21.85
CA HIS A 460 -11.88 6.61 -21.88
C HIS A 460 -13.36 6.50 -22.20
N THR A 461 -14.10 7.55 -21.91
CA THR A 461 -15.52 7.69 -22.23
C THR A 461 -15.73 8.86 -23.20
N THR A 462 -16.52 8.67 -24.25
CA THR A 462 -16.74 9.67 -25.30
C THR A 462 -18.15 10.24 -25.26
N ALA A 463 -18.24 11.58 -25.24
CA ALA A 463 -19.46 12.35 -25.17
C ALA A 463 -20.29 12.25 -26.47
N GLY A 464 -21.58 11.99 -26.32
CA GLY A 464 -22.60 12.07 -27.37
C GLY A 464 -23.48 13.31 -27.22
N THR A 465 -24.76 13.17 -27.57
CA THR A 465 -25.78 14.24 -27.43
C THR A 465 -26.21 14.40 -25.97
N ASP A 466 -26.37 15.66 -25.53
CA ASP A 466 -26.81 16.03 -24.17
C ASP A 466 -25.95 15.39 -23.06
N ALA A 467 -24.66 15.20 -23.35
CA ALA A 467 -23.72 14.52 -22.47
C ALA A 467 -23.31 15.42 -21.30
N GLU A 468 -23.59 14.96 -20.08
CA GLU A 468 -23.17 15.59 -18.84
C GLU A 468 -22.44 14.59 -17.94
N LEU A 469 -21.43 15.07 -17.21
CA LEU A 469 -20.68 14.32 -16.20
C LEU A 469 -20.78 15.07 -14.87
N ALA A 470 -21.19 14.38 -13.83
CA ALA A 470 -21.20 14.89 -12.46
C ALA A 470 -20.11 14.19 -11.63
N LEU A 471 -19.39 14.96 -10.82
CA LEU A 471 -18.34 14.50 -9.90
C LEU A 471 -18.51 15.22 -8.58
N HIS A 472 -18.49 14.50 -7.47
CA HIS A 472 -18.39 15.08 -6.14
C HIS A 472 -16.96 14.93 -5.64
N PHE A 473 -16.24 16.04 -5.51
CA PHE A 473 -14.81 16.03 -5.22
C PHE A 473 -14.49 16.82 -3.95
N HIS A 474 -13.32 16.51 -3.38
CA HIS A 474 -12.68 17.19 -2.28
C HIS A 474 -11.24 17.54 -2.70
N ALA A 475 -11.04 18.75 -3.24
CA ALA A 475 -9.74 19.24 -3.74
C ALA A 475 -9.75 20.76 -3.94
N ALA A 476 -8.58 21.38 -4.07
CA ALA A 476 -8.46 22.80 -4.41
C ALA A 476 -8.42 22.99 -5.93
N ASP A 477 -7.66 22.12 -6.60
CA ASP A 477 -7.57 22.06 -8.05
C ASP A 477 -8.20 20.78 -8.60
N VAL A 478 -8.90 20.92 -9.73
CA VAL A 478 -9.44 19.79 -10.49
C VAL A 478 -8.90 19.86 -11.90
N TYR A 479 -8.34 18.75 -12.35
CA TYR A 479 -7.81 18.56 -13.69
C TYR A 479 -8.54 17.40 -14.36
N LEU A 480 -8.66 17.48 -15.69
CA LEU A 480 -9.31 16.45 -16.50
C LEU A 480 -8.48 16.19 -17.75
N VAL A 481 -8.12 14.94 -17.96
CA VAL A 481 -7.48 14.49 -19.19
C VAL A 481 -8.55 14.34 -20.27
N MET A 482 -8.45 15.15 -21.32
CA MET A 482 -9.44 15.19 -22.41
C MET A 482 -8.77 15.12 -23.78
N GLY A 483 -9.47 14.51 -24.73
CA GLY A 483 -9.12 14.45 -26.14
C GLY A 483 -10.33 14.71 -27.06
N GLY A 484 -10.10 14.60 -28.37
CA GLY A 484 -11.15 14.85 -29.36
C GLY A 484 -11.37 16.34 -29.64
N ARG A 485 -12.51 16.72 -30.24
CA ARG A 485 -12.79 18.11 -30.59
C ARG A 485 -14.15 18.53 -30.06
N GLY A 486 -14.20 19.66 -29.36
CA GLY A 486 -15.45 20.15 -28.81
C GLY A 486 -15.29 21.23 -27.74
N ARG A 487 -16.37 21.48 -27.01
CA ARG A 487 -16.45 22.39 -25.88
C ARG A 487 -16.96 21.68 -24.64
N VAL A 488 -16.45 22.11 -23.49
CA VAL A 488 -16.84 21.60 -22.17
C VAL A 488 -17.26 22.77 -21.29
N GLY A 489 -18.54 22.89 -20.98
CA GLY A 489 -19.08 23.83 -20.00
C GLY A 489 -18.83 23.33 -18.59
N ILE A 490 -18.43 24.22 -17.69
CA ILE A 490 -18.06 23.90 -16.31
C ILE A 490 -19.01 24.62 -15.37
N SER A 491 -19.62 23.88 -14.46
CA SER A 491 -20.40 24.43 -13.35
C SER A 491 -20.04 23.75 -12.03
N VAL A 492 -20.06 24.52 -10.94
CA VAL A 492 -19.79 24.03 -9.59
C VAL A 492 -20.96 24.44 -8.71
N ASP A 493 -21.56 23.47 -8.02
CA ASP A 493 -22.77 23.63 -7.20
C ASP A 493 -23.91 24.38 -7.92
N GLY A 494 -24.06 24.12 -9.23
CA GLY A 494 -25.07 24.73 -10.09
C GLY A 494 -24.71 26.12 -10.63
N HIS A 495 -23.57 26.70 -10.24
CA HIS A 495 -23.09 27.97 -10.77
C HIS A 495 -22.15 27.76 -11.96
N GLU A 496 -22.50 28.29 -13.13
CA GLU A 496 -21.65 28.22 -14.32
C GLU A 496 -20.39 29.08 -14.13
N LEU A 497 -19.22 28.50 -14.42
CA LEU A 497 -17.92 29.15 -14.24
C LEU A 497 -17.32 29.58 -15.57
N ARG A 498 -17.11 28.64 -16.50
CA ARG A 498 -16.46 28.88 -17.80
C ARG A 498 -16.68 27.73 -18.77
N THR A 499 -16.33 27.94 -20.04
CA THR A 499 -16.25 26.88 -21.05
C THR A 499 -14.79 26.68 -21.50
N ILE A 500 -14.35 25.42 -21.59
CA ILE A 500 -13.05 25.01 -22.15
C ILE A 500 -13.24 24.52 -23.59
N SER A 501 -12.32 24.86 -24.49
CA SER A 501 -12.27 24.30 -25.85
C SER A 501 -11.21 23.19 -25.94
N VAL A 502 -11.63 22.03 -26.46
CA VAL A 502 -10.80 20.82 -26.63
C VAL A 502 -10.40 20.71 -28.10
N ASN A 503 -9.09 20.68 -28.39
CA ASN A 503 -8.52 20.91 -29.73
C ASN A 503 -7.74 19.71 -30.30
N GLY A 504 -8.30 18.50 -30.20
CA GLY A 504 -7.78 17.29 -30.84
C GLY A 504 -6.81 16.51 -29.96
N ILE A 505 -5.64 17.08 -29.66
CA ILE A 505 -4.58 16.37 -28.93
C ILE A 505 -5.03 16.12 -27.49
N SER A 506 -5.03 14.84 -27.10
CA SER A 506 -5.30 14.42 -25.73
C SER A 506 -4.23 14.94 -24.78
N ARG A 507 -4.65 15.68 -23.75
CA ARG A 507 -3.77 16.28 -22.74
C ARG A 507 -4.55 16.59 -21.45
N LEU A 508 -3.83 16.98 -20.42
CA LEU A 508 -4.40 17.50 -19.18
C LEU A 508 -4.95 18.93 -19.37
N TYR A 509 -6.16 19.17 -18.86
CA TYR A 509 -6.79 20.49 -18.81
C TYR A 509 -7.11 20.86 -17.36
N THR A 510 -6.83 22.10 -16.98
CA THR A 510 -7.25 22.65 -15.68
C THR A 510 -8.74 23.01 -15.72
N VAL A 511 -9.56 22.27 -14.99
CA VAL A 511 -11.01 22.47 -14.90
C VAL A 511 -11.35 23.51 -13.85
N LEU A 512 -10.73 23.42 -12.68
CA LEU A 512 -10.94 24.32 -11.55
C LEU A 512 -9.62 24.58 -10.83
N THR A 513 -9.45 25.81 -10.35
CA THR A 513 -8.37 26.18 -9.44
C THR A 513 -8.92 27.08 -8.35
N ARG A 514 -8.64 26.75 -7.10
CA ARG A 514 -9.07 27.50 -5.92
C ARG A 514 -7.92 27.65 -4.93
N PRO A 515 -7.92 28.71 -4.09
CA PRO A 515 -6.90 28.88 -3.07
C PRO A 515 -7.08 27.93 -1.87
N GLU A 516 -8.26 27.37 -1.68
CA GLU A 516 -8.63 26.51 -0.55
C GLU A 516 -9.28 25.21 -1.04
N LEU A 517 -9.15 24.14 -0.26
CA LEU A 517 -9.81 22.87 -0.50
C LEU A 517 -11.33 23.07 -0.51
N LEU A 518 -11.97 22.55 -1.56
CA LEU A 518 -13.41 22.63 -1.74
C LEU A 518 -14.01 21.23 -1.76
N ASP A 519 -15.07 21.04 -0.99
CA ASP A 519 -15.96 19.87 -1.04
C ASP A 519 -17.22 20.30 -1.81
N ALA A 520 -17.32 19.90 -3.08
CA ALA A 520 -18.35 20.42 -3.99
C ALA A 520 -18.73 19.45 -5.11
N GLN A 521 -19.87 19.74 -5.75
CA GLN A 521 -20.33 19.03 -6.94
C GLN A 521 -19.93 19.78 -8.21
N LEU A 522 -19.01 19.18 -8.95
CA LEU A 522 -18.67 19.57 -10.31
C LEU A 522 -19.65 18.95 -11.30
N ARG A 523 -20.19 19.76 -12.22
CA ARG A 523 -20.94 19.30 -13.39
C ARG A 523 -20.33 19.85 -14.66
N LEU A 524 -20.03 18.95 -15.58
CA LEU A 524 -19.45 19.24 -16.88
C LEU A 524 -20.44 18.90 -17.99
N SER A 525 -20.69 19.84 -18.90
CA SER A 525 -21.52 19.63 -20.09
C SER A 525 -20.66 19.58 -21.34
N PHE A 526 -20.85 18.57 -22.19
CA PHE A 526 -19.95 18.28 -23.30
C PHE A 526 -20.66 18.40 -24.64
N THR A 527 -19.97 18.95 -25.62
CA THR A 527 -20.37 18.76 -27.02
C THR A 527 -19.99 17.35 -27.50
N PRO A 528 -20.75 16.77 -28.45
CA PRO A 528 -20.43 15.44 -29.00
C PRO A 528 -18.99 15.36 -29.55
N GLY A 529 -18.31 14.24 -29.27
CA GLY A 529 -16.97 13.94 -29.80
C GLY A 529 -15.80 14.31 -28.89
N VAL A 530 -16.05 14.83 -27.69
CA VAL A 530 -15.02 14.96 -26.64
C VAL A 530 -14.84 13.63 -25.92
N SER A 531 -13.60 13.20 -25.74
CA SER A 531 -13.25 12.01 -24.97
C SER A 531 -12.64 12.43 -23.64
N VAL A 532 -13.04 11.77 -22.55
CA VAL A 532 -12.56 12.03 -21.18
C VAL A 532 -11.93 10.76 -20.61
N TYR A 533 -10.75 10.89 -20.00
CA TYR A 533 -9.92 9.76 -19.56
C TYR A 533 -9.91 9.62 -18.04
N SER A 534 -9.36 10.60 -17.31
CA SER A 534 -9.35 10.61 -15.85
C SER A 534 -9.45 12.03 -15.28
N PHE A 535 -10.01 12.12 -14.06
CA PHE A 535 -9.85 13.29 -13.20
C PHE A 535 -8.66 13.11 -12.27
N THR A 536 -7.86 14.16 -12.16
CA THR A 536 -6.77 14.26 -11.19
C THR A 536 -6.89 15.56 -10.42
N PHE A 537 -6.24 15.61 -9.26
CA PHE A 537 -6.52 16.63 -8.24
C PHE A 537 -5.25 17.29 -7.72
N GLY A 538 -5.40 18.47 -7.13
CA GLY A 538 -4.34 19.27 -6.53
C GLY A 538 -4.79 20.06 -5.32
#